data_AF-A0AAN7DVR9-F1
#
_entry.id   AF-A0AAN7DVR9-F1
#
_cell.length_a   1.000
_cell.length_b   1.000
_cell.length_c   1.000
_cell.angle_alpha   90.00
_cell.angle_beta   90.00
_cell.angle_gamma   90.00
#
_symmetry.space_group_name_H-M   'P 1'
#
loop_
_entity.id
_entity.type
_entity.pdbx_description
1 polymer ?
#
loop_
_entity_poly.entity_id
_entity_poly.type
_entity_poly.pdbx_seq_one_letter_code
_entity_poly.pdbx_strand_id
1 'polypeptide(L)'
;MECLIKLIGPNNYVVENSSCVFLACDTIMNLLLKREQARLSLDESTFVHLLKALAYWTEGTEDSSILMMASSICALIFDFTSEEALLNHPSFDTSSLNSLSRLIARSLALYEQDMCDDAKEEADLHEIVTAGYSRWAHRFPHIRAAVER
;
A
#
# COMPACT_ATOMS: atom_id res chain seq x y z
N MET A 1 12.13 -4.48 5.12
CA MET A 1 10.68 -4.31 5.34
C MET A 1 10.33 -4.21 6.81
N GLU A 2 10.95 -5.00 7.69
CA GLU A 2 10.76 -4.91 9.15
C GLU A 2 10.91 -3.51 9.74
N CYS A 3 11.86 -2.70 9.25
CA CYS A 3 12.01 -1.32 9.71
C CYS A 3 10.75 -0.48 9.48
N LEU A 4 10.15 -0.54 8.28
CA LEU A 4 8.90 0.18 8.01
C LEU A 4 7.75 -0.37 8.84
N ILE A 5 7.63 -1.70 8.97
CA ILE A 5 6.60 -2.34 9.81
C ILE A 5 6.66 -1.82 11.25
N LYS A 6 7.88 -1.65 11.80
CA LYS A 6 8.09 -1.09 13.15
C LYS A 6 7.84 0.41 13.25
N LEU A 7 7.94 1.15 12.14
CA LEU A 7 7.73 2.60 12.08
C LEU A 7 6.25 2.98 11.89
N ILE A 8 5.44 2.10 11.31
CA ILE A 8 4.04 2.38 10.98
C ILE A 8 3.05 1.45 11.68
N GLY A 9 3.54 0.54 12.54
CA GLY A 9 2.72 -0.45 13.24
C GLY A 9 2.11 0.07 14.56
N PRO A 10 1.22 -0.70 15.19
CA PRO A 10 0.51 -0.30 16.41
C PRO A 10 1.42 -0.10 17.64
N ASN A 11 2.63 -0.68 17.64
CA ASN A 11 3.60 -0.55 18.74
C ASN A 11 4.53 0.67 18.59
N ASN A 12 4.15 1.66 17.79
CA ASN A 12 4.98 2.82 17.50
C ASN A 12 5.44 3.53 18.79
N TYR A 13 6.73 3.40 19.09
CA TYR A 13 7.46 4.45 19.80
C TYR A 13 7.30 5.70 18.95
N VAL A 14 6.78 6.78 19.55
CA VAL A 14 6.59 8.09 18.94
C VAL A 14 7.81 8.47 18.09
N VAL A 15 7.72 8.28 16.77
CA VAL A 15 8.67 8.85 15.83
C VAL A 15 7.97 10.06 15.23
N GLU A 16 8.24 11.23 15.81
CA GLU A 16 7.86 12.56 15.28
C GLU A 16 8.50 12.86 13.89
N ASN A 17 9.24 11.92 13.31
CA ASN A 17 9.92 12.09 12.02
C ASN A 17 9.14 11.42 10.89
N SER A 18 8.05 12.04 10.42
CA SER A 18 7.36 11.65 9.18
C SER A 18 8.34 11.50 8.01
N SER A 19 9.41 12.30 7.97
CA SER A 19 10.50 12.19 6.99
C SER A 19 11.18 10.81 6.97
N CYS A 20 11.39 10.18 8.13
CA CYS A 20 11.95 8.83 8.20
C CYS A 20 10.98 7.78 7.65
N VAL A 21 9.68 7.98 7.83
CA VAL A 21 8.65 7.08 7.30
C VAL A 21 8.61 7.16 5.78
N PHE A 22 8.56 8.36 5.20
CA PHE A 22 8.58 8.55 3.75
C PHE A 22 9.83 7.95 3.10
N LEU A 23 11.02 8.17 3.67
CA LEU A 23 12.26 7.56 3.18
C LEU A 23 12.24 6.03 3.24
N ALA A 24 11.67 5.45 4.30
CA ALA A 24 11.51 4.00 4.42
C ALA A 24 10.51 3.46 3.39
N CYS A 25 9.44 4.20 3.11
CA CYS A 25 8.48 3.89 2.05
C CYS A 25 9.15 3.94 0.67
N ASP A 26 9.89 5.01 0.34
CA ASP A 26 10.64 5.13 -0.92
C ASP A 26 11.60 3.97 -1.13
N THR A 27 12.33 3.59 -0.08
CA THR A 27 13.26 2.47 -0.12
C THR A 27 12.53 1.17 -0.43
N ILE A 28 11.37 0.93 0.18
CA ILE A 28 10.57 -0.29 -0.04
C ILE A 28 9.91 -0.30 -1.41
N MET A 29 9.37 0.82 -1.89
CA MET A 29 8.81 0.92 -3.24
C MET A 29 9.88 0.62 -4.28
N ASN A 30 11.05 1.24 -4.17
CA ASN A 30 12.18 0.98 -5.07
C ASN A 30 12.62 -0.48 -5.05
N LEU A 31 12.60 -1.12 -3.87
CA LEU A 31 12.90 -2.55 -3.72
C LEU A 31 11.87 -3.43 -4.44
N LEU A 32 10.58 -3.12 -4.28
CA LEU A 32 9.48 -3.86 -4.89
C LEU A 32 9.48 -3.72 -6.42
N LEU A 33 9.68 -2.51 -6.94
CA LEU A 33 9.79 -2.23 -8.37
C LEU A 33 10.95 -2.98 -9.03
N LYS A 34 12.07 -3.14 -8.32
CA LYS A 34 13.28 -3.83 -8.82
C LYS A 34 13.33 -5.30 -8.44
N ARG A 35 12.26 -5.87 -7.87
CA ARG A 35 12.28 -7.23 -7.29
C ARG A 35 12.70 -8.30 -8.30
N GLU A 36 12.17 -8.26 -9.52
CA GLU A 36 12.52 -9.22 -10.59
C GLU A 36 14.00 -9.15 -10.97
N GLN A 37 14.56 -7.93 -11.00
CA GLN A 37 15.97 -7.69 -11.31
C GLN A 37 16.88 -8.13 -10.16
N ALA A 38 16.42 -7.98 -8.91
CA ALA A 38 17.20 -8.23 -7.71
C ALA A 38 17.11 -9.69 -7.20
N ARG A 39 16.35 -10.58 -7.87
CA ARG A 39 16.12 -11.99 -7.45
C ARG A 39 15.73 -12.11 -5.97
N LEU A 40 14.98 -11.15 -5.45
CA LEU A 40 14.66 -11.10 -4.02
C LEU A 40 13.54 -12.10 -3.70
N SER A 41 13.91 -13.18 -3.00
CA SER A 41 12.95 -14.05 -2.32
C SER A 41 12.45 -13.35 -1.07
N LEU A 42 11.39 -12.55 -1.23
CA LEU A 42 10.67 -11.98 -0.11
C LEU A 42 9.69 -13.01 0.43
N ASP A 43 9.77 -13.24 1.74
CA ASP A 43 8.91 -14.17 2.46
C ASP A 43 7.45 -13.67 2.48
N GLU A 44 6.50 -14.58 2.26
CA GLU A 44 5.08 -14.26 2.18
C GLU A 44 4.58 -13.62 3.48
N SER A 45 5.06 -14.09 4.63
CA SER A 45 4.70 -13.52 5.93
C SER A 45 5.13 -12.06 6.05
N THR A 46 6.24 -11.66 5.41
CA THR A 46 6.72 -10.28 5.46
C THR A 46 5.76 -9.33 4.74
N PHE A 47 5.19 -9.75 3.61
CA PHE A 47 4.17 -8.98 2.91
C PHE A 47 2.89 -8.84 3.72
N VAL A 48 2.45 -9.93 4.34
CA VAL A 48 1.26 -9.92 5.19
C VAL A 48 1.43 -8.93 6.34
N HIS A 49 2.55 -8.98 7.07
CA HIS A 49 2.79 -8.04 8.17
C HIS A 49 2.89 -6.58 7.69
N LEU A 50 3.49 -6.34 6.52
CA LEU A 50 3.58 -5.01 5.94
C LEU A 50 2.21 -4.47 5.51
N LEU A 51 1.38 -5.27 4.84
CA LEU A 51 0.02 -4.88 4.46
C LEU A 51 -0.82 -4.51 5.68
N LYS A 52 -0.70 -5.26 6.79
CA LYS A 52 -1.38 -4.92 8.05
C LYS A 52 -0.89 -3.61 8.65
N ALA A 53 0.42 -3.38 8.63
CA ALA A 53 1.00 -2.15 9.13
C ALA A 53 0.53 -0.93 8.30
N LEU A 54 0.45 -1.07 6.96
CA LEU A 54 -0.09 -0.03 6.07
C LEU A 54 -1.59 0.21 6.32
N ALA A 55 -2.37 -0.85 6.54
CA ALA A 55 -3.79 -0.75 6.87
C ALA A 55 -4.01 0.04 8.17
N TYR A 56 -3.18 -0.20 9.18
CA TYR A 56 -3.20 0.54 10.44
C TYR A 56 -2.75 2.00 10.26
N TRP A 57 -1.63 2.22 9.55
CA TRP A 57 -1.06 3.55 9.34
C TRP A 57 -2.02 4.52 8.64
N THR A 58 -2.85 3.99 7.76
CA THR A 58 -3.81 4.75 6.95
C THR A 58 -5.21 4.82 7.56
N GLU A 59 -5.42 4.23 8.75
CA GLU A 59 -6.71 4.25 9.41
C GLU A 59 -7.03 5.65 9.92
N GLY A 60 -8.06 6.29 9.35
CA GLY A 60 -8.53 7.61 9.77
C GLY A 60 -7.67 8.81 9.34
N THR A 61 -6.59 8.60 8.57
CA THR A 61 -5.83 9.70 7.97
C THR A 61 -6.53 10.22 6.71
N GLU A 62 -6.46 11.53 6.47
CA GLU A 62 -6.90 12.23 5.23
C GLU A 62 -5.71 12.85 4.46
N ASP A 63 -4.49 12.56 4.88
CA ASP A 63 -3.27 13.06 4.23
C ASP A 63 -3.06 12.35 2.88
N SER A 64 -3.17 13.10 1.78
CA SER A 64 -3.08 12.58 0.41
C SER A 64 -1.73 11.89 0.15
N SER A 65 -0.63 12.49 0.59
CA SER A 65 0.71 11.93 0.40
C SER A 65 0.87 10.60 1.15
N ILE A 66 0.35 10.48 2.38
CA ILE A 66 0.33 9.19 3.11
C ILE A 66 -0.51 8.15 2.37
N LEU A 67 -1.71 8.53 1.93
CA LEU A 67 -2.63 7.62 1.22
C LEU A 67 -2.01 7.14 -0.10
N MET A 68 -1.41 8.02 -0.88
CA MET A 68 -0.77 7.69 -2.16
C MET A 68 0.45 6.79 -1.96
N MET A 69 1.30 7.09 -0.99
CA MET A 69 2.48 6.28 -0.67
C MET A 69 2.09 4.86 -0.22
N ALA A 70 1.15 4.76 0.72
CA ALA A 70 0.69 3.47 1.22
C ALA A 70 0.01 2.64 0.11
N SER A 71 -0.81 3.29 -0.71
CA SER A 71 -1.50 2.64 -1.83
C SER A 71 -0.54 2.15 -2.89
N SER A 72 0.53 2.90 -3.17
CA SER A 72 1.59 2.52 -4.12
C SER A 72 2.32 1.26 -3.67
N ILE A 73 2.67 1.17 -2.38
CA ILE A 73 3.27 -0.05 -1.81
C ILE A 73 2.29 -1.23 -1.88
N CYS A 74 1.01 -1.02 -1.54
CA CYS A 74 -0.02 -2.06 -1.63
C CYS A 74 -0.17 -2.59 -3.06
N ALA A 75 -0.26 -1.68 -4.04
CA ALA A 75 -0.41 -2.03 -5.45
C ALA A 75 0.75 -2.90 -5.95
N LEU A 76 1.99 -2.58 -5.54
CA LEU A 76 3.16 -3.38 -5.87
C LEU A 76 3.17 -4.75 -5.17
N ILE A 77 2.71 -4.86 -3.93
CA ILE A 77 2.62 -6.15 -3.23
C ILE A 77 1.54 -7.05 -3.85
N PHE A 78 0.39 -6.47 -4.21
CA PHE A 78 -0.75 -7.19 -4.79
C PHE A 78 -0.44 -7.80 -6.15
N ASP A 79 0.54 -7.27 -6.90
CA ASP A 79 1.04 -7.94 -8.10
C ASP A 79 1.52 -9.38 -7.81
N PHE A 80 1.98 -9.67 -6.59
CA PHE A 80 2.60 -10.95 -6.23
C PHE A 80 1.75 -11.86 -5.32
N THR A 81 0.52 -11.47 -4.98
CA THR A 81 -0.36 -12.27 -4.10
C THR A 81 -1.83 -12.11 -4.50
N SER A 82 -2.73 -12.98 -4.05
CA SER A 82 -4.18 -12.86 -4.29
C SER A 82 -4.93 -12.61 -2.98
N GLU A 83 -6.16 -12.14 -3.09
CA GLU A 83 -7.03 -11.99 -1.91
C GLU A 83 -7.23 -13.33 -1.19
N GLU A 84 -7.42 -14.41 -1.94
CA GLU A 84 -7.54 -15.77 -1.40
C GLU A 84 -6.27 -16.18 -0.63
N ALA A 85 -5.08 -15.93 -1.18
CA ALA A 85 -3.82 -16.26 -0.51
C ALA A 85 -3.67 -15.47 0.79
N LEU A 86 -3.99 -14.16 0.77
CA LEU A 86 -3.96 -13.33 1.97
C LEU A 86 -4.95 -13.84 3.02
N LEU A 87 -6.21 -14.12 2.66
CA LEU A 87 -7.22 -14.60 3.61
C LEU A 87 -6.94 -16.00 4.17
N ASN A 88 -6.20 -16.83 3.44
CA ASN A 88 -5.74 -18.13 3.93
C ASN A 88 -4.53 -18.03 4.88
N HIS A 89 -3.86 -16.87 4.95
CA HIS A 89 -2.72 -16.68 5.83
C HIS A 89 -3.17 -16.44 7.28
N PRO A 90 -2.68 -17.19 8.28
CA PRO A 90 -3.21 -17.17 9.66
C PRO A 90 -3.07 -15.80 10.36
N SER A 91 -2.09 -15.00 9.95
CA SER A 91 -1.85 -13.66 10.51
C SER A 91 -2.64 -12.54 9.82
N PHE A 92 -3.40 -12.81 8.74
CA PHE A 92 -4.14 -11.79 8.00
C PHE A 92 -5.64 -11.94 8.26
N ASP A 93 -6.33 -10.80 8.38
CA ASP A 93 -7.72 -10.75 8.80
C ASP A 93 -8.56 -9.89 7.85
N THR A 94 -9.88 -10.16 7.81
CA THR A 94 -10.82 -9.45 6.95
C THR A 94 -10.89 -7.96 7.28
N SER A 95 -10.61 -7.56 8.52
CA SER A 95 -10.59 -6.14 8.91
C SER A 95 -9.46 -5.38 8.22
N SER A 96 -8.28 -6.01 8.13
CA SER A 96 -7.13 -5.50 7.36
C SER A 96 -7.48 -5.38 5.88
N LEU A 97 -8.13 -6.40 5.29
CA LEU A 97 -8.59 -6.33 3.89
C LEU A 97 -9.58 -5.18 3.66
N ASN A 98 -10.52 -4.97 4.58
CA ASN A 98 -11.49 -3.88 4.48
C ASN A 98 -10.81 -2.50 4.54
N SER A 99 -9.84 -2.33 5.43
CA SER A 99 -9.07 -1.09 5.53
C SER A 99 -8.25 -0.84 4.27
N LEU A 100 -7.59 -1.86 3.71
CA LEU A 100 -6.86 -1.76 2.45
C LEU A 100 -7.79 -1.47 1.27
N SER A 101 -9.00 -2.06 1.26
CA SER A 101 -10.00 -1.79 0.22
C SER A 101 -10.42 -0.32 0.22
N ARG A 102 -10.67 0.26 1.40
CA ARG A 102 -10.96 1.69 1.55
C ARG A 102 -9.77 2.56 1.15
N LEU A 103 -8.55 2.17 1.51
CA LEU A 103 -7.33 2.88 1.15
C LEU A 103 -7.20 3.00 -0.38
N ILE A 104 -7.29 1.88 -1.11
CA ILE A 104 -7.19 1.88 -2.56
C ILE A 104 -8.30 2.71 -3.20
N ALA A 105 -9.56 2.54 -2.78
CA ALA A 105 -10.68 3.32 -3.27
C ALA A 105 -10.46 4.83 -3.09
N ARG A 106 -10.02 5.25 -1.91
CA ARG A 106 -9.72 6.66 -1.63
C ARG A 106 -8.56 7.18 -2.49
N SER A 107 -7.48 6.42 -2.64
CA SER A 107 -6.32 6.83 -3.45
C SER A 107 -6.66 7.06 -4.93
N LEU A 108 -7.52 6.22 -5.51
CA LEU A 108 -7.95 6.36 -6.90
C LEU A 108 -8.91 7.55 -7.08
N ALA A 109 -9.69 7.90 -6.05
CA ALA A 109 -10.57 9.06 -6.06
C ALA A 109 -9.83 10.40 -5.87
N LEU A 110 -8.69 10.41 -5.17
CA LEU A 110 -7.94 11.64 -4.87
C LEU A 110 -7.43 12.36 -6.13
N TYR A 111 -6.97 11.62 -7.15
CA TYR A 111 -6.42 12.23 -8.35
C TYR A 111 -7.48 12.85 -9.27
N GLU A 112 -8.76 12.45 -9.14
CA GLU A 112 -9.85 13.14 -9.85
C GLU A 112 -10.08 14.57 -9.32
N GLN A 113 -9.55 14.92 -8.14
CA GLN A 113 -9.81 16.20 -7.47
C GLN A 113 -8.62 17.18 -7.47
N ASP A 114 -7.37 16.74 -7.63
CA ASP A 114 -6.17 17.57 -7.36
C ASP A 114 -5.35 17.95 -8.60
N MET A 115 -5.98 18.65 -9.54
CA MET A 115 -5.33 19.20 -10.74
C MET A 115 -4.63 20.54 -10.44
N CYS A 116 -3.70 20.59 -9.48
CA CYS A 116 -2.88 21.77 -9.19
C CYS A 116 -1.37 21.44 -9.16
N ASP A 117 -0.54 22.38 -9.62
CA ASP A 117 0.82 22.23 -10.19
C ASP A 117 1.95 21.52 -9.37
N ASP A 118 1.72 21.03 -8.14
CA ASP A 118 2.69 20.20 -7.40
C ASP A 118 2.66 18.71 -7.83
N ALA A 119 1.80 18.38 -8.81
CA ALA A 119 1.35 17.04 -9.20
C ALA A 119 2.38 16.09 -9.83
N LYS A 120 3.68 16.42 -9.95
CA LYS A 120 4.61 15.57 -10.72
C LYS A 120 5.07 14.32 -9.97
N GLU A 121 5.43 14.45 -8.69
CA GLU A 121 5.85 13.29 -7.88
C GLU A 121 4.64 12.41 -7.52
N GLU A 122 3.48 13.02 -7.28
CA GLU A 122 2.23 12.29 -7.03
C GLU A 122 1.66 11.65 -8.31
N ALA A 123 1.94 12.19 -9.50
CA ALA A 123 1.55 11.56 -10.77
C ALA A 123 2.24 10.20 -10.96
N ASP A 124 3.53 10.07 -10.62
CA ASP A 124 4.26 8.80 -10.72
C ASP A 124 3.66 7.74 -9.76
N LEU A 125 3.31 8.14 -8.54
CA LEU A 125 2.65 7.27 -7.56
C LEU A 125 1.24 6.88 -8.01
N HIS A 126 0.49 7.83 -8.56
CA HIS A 126 -0.84 7.57 -9.09
C HIS A 126 -0.81 6.60 -10.28
N GLU A 127 0.18 6.73 -11.17
CA GLU A 127 0.38 5.77 -12.26
C GLU A 127 0.69 4.36 -11.70
N ILE A 128 1.54 4.25 -10.67
CA ILE A 128 1.82 2.96 -9.99
C ILE A 128 0.53 2.32 -9.48
N VAL A 129 -0.31 3.10 -8.78
CA VAL A 129 -1.57 2.60 -8.21
C VAL A 129 -2.54 2.19 -9.31
N THR A 130 -2.76 3.05 -10.32
CA THR A 130 -3.73 2.81 -11.40
C THR A 130 -3.32 1.64 -12.29
N ALA A 131 -2.05 1.60 -12.69
CA ALA A 131 -1.51 0.51 -13.50
C ALA A 131 -1.50 -0.80 -12.70
N GLY A 132 -1.16 -0.76 -11.41
CA GLY A 132 -1.24 -1.90 -10.49
C GLY A 132 -2.67 -2.42 -10.40
N TYR A 133 -3.63 -1.57 -10.03
CA TYR A 133 -5.04 -1.94 -9.91
C TYR A 133 -5.55 -2.64 -11.17
N SER A 134 -5.25 -2.10 -12.36
CA SER A 134 -5.61 -2.73 -13.63
C SER A 134 -5.05 -4.15 -13.81
N ARG A 135 -3.84 -4.42 -13.29
CA ARG A 135 -3.21 -5.76 -13.35
C ARG A 135 -3.81 -6.74 -12.35
N TRP A 136 -4.10 -6.34 -11.12
CA TRP A 136 -4.44 -7.28 -10.04
C TRP A 136 -5.89 -7.24 -9.57
N ALA A 137 -6.72 -6.25 -9.94
CA ALA A 137 -8.09 -6.10 -9.43
C ALA A 137 -8.95 -7.37 -9.57
N HIS A 138 -8.78 -8.13 -10.65
CA HIS A 138 -9.50 -9.38 -10.87
C HIS A 138 -9.20 -10.48 -9.82
N ARG A 139 -8.07 -10.38 -9.09
CA ARG A 139 -7.67 -11.27 -7.99
C ARG A 139 -8.11 -10.77 -6.61
N PHE A 140 -8.71 -9.57 -6.56
CA PHE A 140 -9.13 -8.89 -5.33
C PHE A 140 -10.57 -8.37 -5.44
N PRO A 141 -11.57 -9.27 -5.42
CA PRO A 141 -12.98 -8.88 -5.57
C PRO A 141 -13.47 -7.90 -4.51
N HIS A 142 -12.99 -7.95 -3.26
CA HIS A 142 -13.42 -6.99 -2.22
C HIS A 142 -12.90 -5.59 -2.50
N ILE A 143 -11.64 -5.47 -2.94
CA ILE A 143 -11.06 -4.17 -3.30
C ILE A 143 -11.77 -3.62 -4.53
N ARG A 144 -11.99 -4.45 -5.56
CA ARG A 144 -12.72 -4.06 -6.76
C ARG A 144 -14.11 -3.52 -6.44
N ALA A 145 -14.86 -4.22 -5.60
CA ALA A 145 -16.18 -3.79 -5.17
C ALA A 145 -16.15 -2.49 -4.34
N ALA A 146 -15.05 -2.15 -3.68
CA ALA A 146 -14.90 -0.89 -2.96
C ALA A 146 -14.55 0.28 -3.88
N VAL A 147 -13.81 0.03 -4.96
CA VAL A 147 -13.43 1.03 -5.97
C VAL A 147 -14.59 1.35 -6.92
N GLU A 148 -15.42 0.37 -7.27
CA GLU A 148 -16.56 0.52 -8.18
C GLU A 148 -17.83 1.09 -7.50
N ARG A 149 -17.76 1.45 -6.22
CA ARG A 149 -18.89 2.01 -5.43
C ARG A 149 -18.90 3.53 -5.47
#